data_AF-A0A239HXH4-F1
#
_entry.id   AF-A0A239HXH4-F1
#
_cell.length_a   1.000
_cell.length_b   1.000
_cell.length_c   1.000
_cell.angle_alpha   90.00
_cell.angle_beta   90.00
_cell.angle_gamma   90.00
#
_symmetry.space_group_name_H-M   'P 1'
#
loop_
_entity.id
_entity.type
_entity.pdbx_description
1 polymer ?
#
loop_
_entity_poly.entity_id
_entity_poly.type
_entity_poly.pdbx_seq_one_letter_code
_entity_poly.pdbx_strand_id
1 'polypeptide(L)'
;MAQANQLRQTLPEVMVGSSTEVSERLHRAAVPRALAITFSDDSQQLVFEGVFRQVTAFLPQLIRQRQTDTLEKIVGALLPDIAISDAALAEARMMVDAKSTILRSGDFLPAGDIAKMAGYSPKNPSAQPNKWKRDGAIFAFQHKGIDYFPRYALDPVESYRPYKALADVLKIFGETKSGWGAAFWFAGLNSFLDDQRPQDLLATRPDLVIAAAQDEVGGVQHG
;
A
#
# COMPACT_ATOMS: atom_id res chain seq x y z
N MET A 1 -47.27 -0.15 -16.56
CA MET A 1 -46.86 1.17 -17.11
C MET A 1 -46.42 2.19 -16.03
N ALA A 2 -46.26 1.79 -14.74
CA ALA A 2 -45.92 2.73 -13.66
C ALA A 2 -44.41 2.96 -13.42
N GLN A 3 -43.53 2.16 -14.03
CA GLN A 3 -42.07 2.25 -13.80
C GLN A 3 -41.32 3.23 -14.72
N ALA A 4 -41.96 3.74 -15.78
CA ALA A 4 -41.32 4.69 -16.70
C ALA A 4 -41.35 6.15 -16.19
N ASN A 5 -42.13 6.45 -15.15
CA ASN A 5 -42.38 7.84 -14.71
C ASN A 5 -41.58 8.26 -13.46
N GLN A 6 -40.83 7.35 -12.83
CA GLN A 6 -39.99 7.65 -11.65
C GLN A 6 -38.52 7.95 -11.99
N LEU A 7 -38.09 7.73 -13.24
CA LEU A 7 -36.71 8.01 -13.69
C LEU A 7 -36.47 9.47 -14.14
N ARG A 8 -37.45 10.37 -13.97
CA ARG A 8 -37.29 11.81 -14.27
C ARG A 8 -36.83 12.68 -13.10
N GLN A 9 -36.66 12.11 -11.91
CA GLN A 9 -36.00 12.77 -10.78
C GLN A 9 -34.56 12.25 -10.77
N THR A 10 -33.48 13.00 -10.97
CA THR A 10 -33.12 14.31 -10.44
C THR A 10 -31.96 14.89 -11.28
N LEU A 11 -32.25 15.54 -12.40
CA LEU A 11 -31.27 16.38 -13.07
C LEU A 11 -31.73 17.84 -12.95
N PRO A 12 -30.87 18.76 -12.47
CA PRO A 12 -31.24 20.15 -12.41
C PRO A 12 -31.54 20.66 -13.82
N GLU A 13 -32.76 21.14 -14.03
CA GLU A 13 -33.17 21.74 -15.30
C GLU A 13 -32.70 23.20 -15.36
N VAL A 14 -32.04 23.57 -16.46
CA VAL A 14 -31.55 24.95 -16.67
C VAL A 14 -32.60 25.73 -17.47
N MET A 15 -33.16 26.77 -16.84
CA MET A 15 -34.07 27.73 -17.47
C MET A 15 -33.30 29.01 -17.81
N VAL A 16 -33.40 29.48 -19.06
CA VAL A 16 -32.74 30.70 -19.54
C VAL A 16 -33.77 31.56 -20.27
N GLY A 17 -33.70 32.87 -20.05
CA GLY A 17 -34.60 33.89 -20.57
C GLY A 17 -34.49 35.18 -19.77
N SER A 18 -35.32 36.16 -20.08
CA SER A 18 -35.48 37.37 -19.26
C SER A 18 -35.98 37.04 -17.85
N SER A 19 -35.82 37.96 -16.90
CA SER A 19 -36.28 37.78 -15.52
C SER A 19 -37.76 37.44 -15.42
N THR A 20 -38.59 38.04 -16.27
CA THR A 20 -40.04 37.76 -16.37
C THR A 20 -40.31 36.35 -16.89
N GLU A 21 -39.66 35.95 -17.98
CA GLU A 21 -39.85 34.61 -18.58
C GLU A 21 -39.41 33.49 -17.63
N VAL A 22 -38.27 33.65 -16.95
CA VAL A 22 -37.77 32.69 -15.97
C VAL A 22 -38.74 32.60 -14.78
N SER A 23 -39.23 33.73 -14.28
CA SER A 23 -40.21 33.76 -13.20
C SER A 23 -41.50 33.02 -13.56
N GLU A 24 -42.08 33.29 -14.74
CA GLU A 24 -43.29 32.58 -15.18
C GLU A 24 -43.06 31.07 -15.33
N ARG A 25 -41.91 30.66 -15.85
CA ARG A 25 -41.57 29.25 -16.01
C ARG A 25 -41.41 28.56 -14.66
N LEU A 26 -40.80 29.20 -13.68
CA LEU A 26 -40.70 28.68 -12.31
C LEU A 26 -42.08 28.49 -11.67
N HIS A 27 -42.97 29.47 -11.83
CA HIS A 27 -44.36 29.37 -11.34
C HIS A 27 -45.11 28.22 -12.00
N ARG A 28 -44.99 28.04 -13.33
CA ARG A 28 -45.63 26.95 -14.07
C ARG A 28 -45.09 25.57 -13.72
N ALA A 29 -43.79 25.46 -13.51
CA ALA A 29 -43.13 24.16 -13.29
C ALA A 29 -43.37 23.57 -11.89
N ALA A 30 -43.94 24.34 -10.95
CA ALA A 30 -44.21 23.92 -9.57
C ALA A 30 -42.99 23.27 -8.88
N VAL A 31 -41.79 23.74 -9.19
CA VAL A 31 -40.54 23.21 -8.62
C VAL A 31 -40.36 23.73 -7.19
N PRO A 32 -40.05 22.86 -6.21
CA PRO A 32 -40.03 23.26 -4.79
C PRO A 32 -38.85 24.17 -4.41
N ARG A 33 -37.76 24.17 -5.21
CA ARG A 33 -36.55 24.98 -4.96
C ARG A 33 -35.90 25.35 -6.30
N ALA A 34 -35.46 26.60 -6.42
CA ALA A 34 -34.78 27.12 -7.60
C ALA A 34 -33.68 28.12 -7.22
N LEU A 35 -32.65 28.24 -8.07
CA LEU A 35 -31.60 29.24 -8.00
C LEU A 35 -31.62 30.04 -9.30
N ALA A 36 -31.79 31.36 -9.21
CA ALA A 36 -31.76 32.26 -10.36
C ALA A 36 -30.49 33.13 -10.29
N ILE A 37 -29.83 33.30 -11.43
CA ILE A 37 -28.65 34.15 -11.59
C ILE A 37 -29.00 35.24 -12.59
N THR A 38 -28.82 36.50 -12.20
CA THR A 38 -29.11 37.67 -13.03
C THR A 38 -27.81 38.25 -13.58
N PHE A 39 -27.84 38.74 -14.82
CA PHE A 39 -26.70 39.35 -15.49
C PHE A 39 -27.03 40.80 -15.84
N SER A 40 -26.00 41.65 -15.88
CA SER A 40 -26.16 43.07 -16.25
C SER A 40 -26.22 43.29 -17.77
N ASP A 41 -25.84 42.30 -18.57
CA ASP A 41 -25.83 42.33 -20.04
C ASP A 41 -25.98 40.91 -20.65
N ASP A 42 -26.59 40.84 -21.83
CA ASP A 42 -26.98 39.59 -22.52
C ASP A 42 -25.77 38.76 -22.96
N SER A 43 -24.63 39.41 -23.27
CA SER A 43 -23.41 38.69 -23.68
C SER A 43 -22.85 37.81 -22.57
N GLN A 44 -22.97 38.24 -21.31
CA GLN A 44 -22.53 37.47 -20.14
C GLN A 44 -23.46 36.28 -19.87
N GLN A 45 -24.76 36.46 -20.09
CA GLN A 45 -25.77 35.41 -19.93
C GLN A 45 -25.53 34.25 -20.90
N LEU A 46 -25.20 34.54 -22.17
CA LEU A 46 -24.94 33.51 -23.19
C LEU A 46 -23.69 32.67 -22.86
N VAL A 47 -22.59 33.32 -22.45
CA VAL A 47 -21.36 32.62 -22.06
C VAL A 47 -21.61 31.76 -20.81
N PHE A 48 -22.32 32.32 -19.82
CA PHE A 48 -22.60 31.61 -18.58
C PHE A 48 -23.56 30.43 -18.80
N GLU A 49 -24.56 30.55 -19.68
CA GLU A 49 -25.46 29.45 -20.04
C GLU A 49 -24.69 28.24 -20.56
N GLY A 50 -23.74 28.45 -21.49
CA GLY A 50 -22.93 27.37 -22.06
C GLY A 50 -22.14 26.62 -20.99
N VAL A 51 -21.48 27.37 -20.09
CA VAL A 51 -20.71 26.80 -18.97
C VAL A 51 -21.62 26.10 -17.97
N PHE A 52 -22.76 26.71 -17.62
CA PHE A 52 -23.66 26.19 -16.61
C PHE A 52 -24.32 24.87 -17.04
N ARG A 53 -24.72 24.74 -18.33
CA ARG A 53 -25.24 23.48 -18.88
C ARG A 53 -24.21 22.36 -18.83
N GLN A 54 -22.93 22.68 -19.06
CA GLN A 54 -21.86 21.71 -18.93
C GLN A 54 -21.71 21.27 -17.47
N VAL A 55 -21.67 22.21 -16.51
CA VAL A 55 -21.55 21.92 -15.07
C VAL A 55 -22.75 21.13 -14.52
N THR A 56 -23.98 21.41 -14.96
CA THR A 56 -25.17 20.70 -14.47
C THR A 56 -25.23 19.23 -14.89
N ALA A 57 -24.66 18.89 -16.04
CA ALA A 57 -24.52 17.50 -16.47
C ALA A 57 -23.59 16.68 -15.55
N PHE A 58 -22.57 17.32 -14.97
CA PHE A 58 -21.61 16.68 -14.07
C PHE A 58 -21.94 16.84 -12.57
N LEU A 59 -22.88 17.71 -12.20
CA LEU A 59 -23.30 17.98 -10.82
C LEU A 59 -23.60 16.72 -10.00
N PRO A 60 -24.36 15.71 -10.49
CA PRO A 60 -24.65 14.50 -9.71
C PRO A 60 -23.40 13.65 -9.38
N GLN A 61 -22.36 13.72 -10.20
CA GLN A 61 -21.09 13.04 -9.95
C GLN A 61 -20.25 13.83 -8.94
N LEU A 62 -20.18 15.15 -9.10
CA LEU A 62 -19.48 16.04 -8.17
C LEU A 62 -20.13 16.04 -6.77
N ILE A 63 -21.47 15.96 -6.67
CA ILE A 63 -22.18 15.82 -5.40
C ILE A 63 -21.84 14.49 -4.73
N ARG A 64 -21.81 13.38 -5.48
CA ARG A 64 -21.41 12.07 -4.94
C ARG A 64 -19.95 12.06 -4.49
N GLN A 65 -19.04 12.61 -5.27
CA GLN A 65 -17.63 12.70 -4.92
C GLN A 65 -17.40 13.62 -3.72
N ARG A 66 -18.05 14.79 -3.70
CA ARG A 66 -18.09 15.67 -2.52
C ARG A 66 -18.68 14.98 -1.31
N GLN A 67 -19.73 14.17 -1.45
CA GLN A 67 -20.32 13.42 -0.32
C GLN A 67 -19.34 12.39 0.24
N THR A 68 -18.59 11.67 -0.60
CA THR A 68 -17.54 10.75 -0.15
C THR A 68 -16.38 11.50 0.52
N ASP A 69 -15.87 12.57 -0.09
CA ASP A 69 -14.79 13.38 0.47
C ASP A 69 -15.24 14.11 1.75
N THR A 70 -16.49 14.56 1.82
CA THR A 70 -17.10 15.16 3.00
C THR A 70 -17.33 14.11 4.07
N LEU A 71 -17.70 12.88 3.72
CA LEU A 71 -17.79 11.78 4.68
C LEU A 71 -16.42 11.43 5.23
N GLU A 72 -15.36 11.34 4.42
CA GLU A 72 -13.99 11.14 4.91
C GLU A 72 -13.51 12.30 5.79
N LYS A 73 -13.85 13.55 5.45
CA LYS A 73 -13.53 14.74 6.27
C LYS A 73 -14.36 14.82 7.55
N ILE A 74 -15.64 14.42 7.52
CA ILE A 74 -16.50 14.32 8.69
C ILE A 74 -16.03 13.18 9.59
N VAL A 75 -15.69 12.02 9.03
CA VAL A 75 -15.08 10.90 9.77
C VAL A 75 -13.74 11.36 10.38
N GLY A 76 -12.88 12.03 9.61
CA GLY A 76 -11.63 12.59 10.11
C GLY A 76 -11.79 13.68 11.18
N ALA A 77 -12.87 14.47 11.13
CA ALA A 77 -13.18 15.50 12.13
C ALA A 77 -13.98 14.99 13.34
N LEU A 78 -14.67 13.85 13.21
CA LEU A 78 -15.40 13.16 14.27
C LEU A 78 -14.52 12.11 14.98
N LEU A 79 -13.46 11.65 14.33
CA LEU A 79 -12.35 11.02 15.03
C LEU A 79 -11.71 12.11 15.90
N PRO A 80 -11.56 11.92 17.23
CA PRO A 80 -10.70 12.79 17.99
C PRO A 80 -9.33 12.81 17.30
N ASP A 81 -8.60 13.92 17.36
CA ASP A 81 -7.15 13.91 17.11
C ASP A 81 -6.56 12.89 18.07
N ILE A 82 -6.43 11.63 17.62
CA ILE A 82 -5.79 10.59 18.40
C ILE A 82 -4.33 11.00 18.35
N ALA A 83 -3.91 11.79 19.34
CA ALA A 83 -2.52 12.09 19.56
C ALA A 83 -1.76 10.76 19.46
N ILE A 84 -0.79 10.70 18.55
CA ILE A 84 0.06 9.52 18.44
C ILE A 84 0.66 9.31 19.83
N SER A 85 0.30 8.21 20.46
CA SER A 85 0.75 7.94 21.83
C SER A 85 2.27 7.92 21.89
N ASP A 86 2.84 8.30 23.03
CA ASP A 86 4.29 8.18 23.27
C ASP A 86 4.78 6.74 23.03
N ALA A 87 3.94 5.75 23.34
CA ALA A 87 4.21 4.34 23.06
C ALA A 87 4.33 4.05 21.55
N ALA A 88 3.42 4.57 20.73
CA ALA A 88 3.47 4.40 19.28
C ALA A 88 4.66 5.16 18.65
N LEU A 89 5.03 6.33 19.18
CA LEU A 89 6.23 7.05 18.77
C LEU A 89 7.51 6.29 19.14
N ALA A 90 7.55 5.70 20.35
CA ALA A 90 8.65 4.85 20.79
C ALA A 90 8.77 3.59 19.91
N GLU A 91 7.66 2.91 19.61
CA GLU A 91 7.65 1.74 18.73
C GLU A 91 8.12 2.11 17.32
N ALA A 92 7.64 3.21 16.75
CA ALA A 92 8.10 3.70 15.45
C ALA A 92 9.61 3.99 15.46
N ARG A 93 10.13 4.57 16.54
CA ARG A 93 11.56 4.82 16.70
C ARG A 93 12.35 3.51 16.77
N MET A 94 11.90 2.55 17.58
CA MET A 94 12.51 1.21 17.68
C MET A 94 12.53 0.51 16.32
N MET A 95 11.44 0.59 15.55
CA MET A 95 11.35 0.03 14.20
C MET A 95 12.33 0.70 13.23
N VAL A 96 12.46 2.02 13.28
CA VAL A 96 13.44 2.77 12.48
C VAL A 96 14.87 2.35 12.84
N ASP A 97 15.19 2.26 14.12
CA ASP A 97 16.52 1.87 14.59
C ASP A 97 16.82 0.41 14.19
N ALA A 98 15.87 -0.52 14.34
CA ALA A 98 16.01 -1.92 13.92
C ALA A 98 16.25 -2.07 12.41
N LYS A 99 15.43 -1.44 11.57
CA LYS A 99 15.64 -1.45 10.10
C LYS A 99 16.97 -0.85 9.72
N SER A 100 17.37 0.23 10.40
CA SER A 100 18.64 0.90 10.15
C SER A 100 19.84 0.01 10.51
N THR A 101 19.74 -0.78 11.58
CA THR A 101 20.77 -1.77 11.96
C THR A 101 20.91 -2.85 10.89
N ILE A 102 19.80 -3.41 10.40
CA ILE A 102 19.82 -4.39 9.30
C ILE A 102 20.45 -3.79 8.04
N LEU A 103 20.07 -2.57 7.64
CA LEU A 103 20.61 -1.91 6.44
C LEU A 103 22.12 -1.63 6.55
N ARG A 104 22.62 -1.33 7.76
CA ARG A 104 24.05 -1.04 8.00
C ARG A 104 24.89 -2.29 8.26
N SER A 105 24.29 -3.44 8.51
CA SER A 105 24.99 -4.69 8.80
C SER A 105 25.94 -5.14 7.70
N GLY A 106 25.62 -4.84 6.43
CA GLY A 106 26.29 -5.42 5.27
C GLY A 106 25.89 -6.87 4.98
N ASP A 107 24.97 -7.44 5.76
CA ASP A 107 24.48 -8.81 5.61
C ASP A 107 23.48 -8.96 4.47
N PHE A 108 22.95 -7.85 3.96
CA PHE A 108 22.00 -7.82 2.86
C PHE A 108 22.51 -6.96 1.71
N LEU A 109 22.47 -7.50 0.49
CA LEU A 109 23.02 -6.88 -0.71
C LEU A 109 21.96 -6.75 -1.80
N PRO A 110 22.03 -5.71 -2.66
CA PRO A 110 21.18 -5.62 -3.82
C PRO A 110 21.49 -6.75 -4.81
N ALA A 111 20.50 -7.13 -5.63
CA ALA A 111 20.64 -8.22 -6.60
C ALA A 111 21.89 -8.10 -7.49
N GLY A 112 22.28 -6.88 -7.85
CA GLY A 112 23.48 -6.58 -8.62
C GLY A 112 24.76 -7.12 -7.99
N ASP A 113 24.91 -6.96 -6.67
CA ASP A 113 26.11 -7.38 -5.96
C ASP A 113 26.10 -8.88 -5.65
N ILE A 114 24.92 -9.46 -5.40
CA ILE A 114 24.74 -10.92 -5.33
C ILE A 114 25.16 -11.59 -6.65
N ALA A 115 24.73 -11.05 -7.78
CA ALA A 115 25.10 -11.59 -9.09
C ALA A 115 26.60 -11.51 -9.37
N LYS A 116 27.26 -10.41 -8.97
CA LYS A 116 28.72 -10.30 -9.05
C LYS A 116 29.42 -11.35 -8.19
N MET A 117 28.95 -11.56 -6.95
CA MET A 117 29.53 -12.58 -6.05
C MET A 117 29.42 -13.99 -6.63
N ALA A 118 28.28 -14.33 -7.22
CA ALA A 118 28.02 -15.63 -7.82
C ALA A 118 28.58 -15.79 -9.25
N GLY A 119 29.27 -14.77 -9.79
CA GLY A 119 29.85 -14.81 -11.14
C GLY A 119 28.82 -14.80 -12.28
N TYR A 120 27.60 -14.33 -12.05
CA TYR A 120 26.57 -14.23 -13.08
C TYR A 120 26.80 -13.06 -14.04
N SER A 121 26.19 -13.16 -15.23
CA SER A 121 26.35 -12.15 -16.29
C SER A 121 25.91 -10.75 -15.84
N PRO A 122 26.71 -9.71 -16.09
CA PRO A 122 26.35 -8.33 -15.76
C PRO A 122 25.26 -7.73 -16.65
N LYS A 123 24.84 -8.43 -17.73
CA LYS A 123 23.80 -7.94 -18.65
C LYS A 123 22.40 -7.93 -18.03
N ASN A 124 22.12 -8.84 -17.11
CA ASN A 124 20.85 -8.89 -16.39
C ASN A 124 21.06 -9.42 -14.97
N PRO A 125 21.73 -8.62 -14.11
CA PRO A 125 22.22 -9.11 -12.83
C PRO A 125 21.10 -9.37 -11.81
N SER A 126 19.88 -8.89 -12.06
CA SER A 126 18.73 -9.17 -11.19
C SER A 126 17.99 -10.46 -11.53
N ALA A 127 18.22 -11.05 -12.71
CA ALA A 127 17.43 -12.20 -13.19
C ALA A 127 17.52 -13.41 -12.26
N GLN A 128 18.73 -13.78 -11.86
CA GLN A 128 18.95 -14.98 -11.06
C GLN A 128 18.48 -14.82 -9.61
N PRO A 129 18.83 -13.74 -8.87
CA PRO A 129 18.28 -13.50 -7.54
C PRO A 129 16.75 -13.41 -7.53
N ASN A 130 16.15 -12.75 -8.53
CA ASN A 130 14.70 -12.66 -8.64
C ASN A 130 14.05 -14.00 -8.98
N LYS A 131 14.74 -14.87 -9.75
CA LYS A 131 14.29 -16.24 -9.97
C LYS A 131 14.30 -17.03 -8.67
N TRP A 132 15.39 -17.01 -7.91
CA TRP A 132 15.46 -17.67 -6.61
C TRP A 132 14.38 -17.18 -5.63
N LYS A 133 14.11 -15.87 -5.62
CA LYS A 133 13.04 -15.28 -4.80
C LYS A 133 11.67 -15.85 -5.18
N ARG A 134 11.35 -15.89 -6.47
CA ARG A 134 10.09 -16.45 -6.97
C ARG A 134 9.97 -17.95 -6.69
N ASP A 135 11.09 -18.66 -6.72
CA ASP A 135 11.16 -20.10 -6.43
C ASP A 135 11.14 -20.39 -4.91
N GLY A 136 11.09 -19.36 -4.05
CA GLY A 136 11.11 -19.51 -2.59
C GLY A 136 12.45 -19.96 -2.02
N ALA A 137 13.51 -19.96 -2.83
CA ALA A 137 14.85 -20.41 -2.43
C ALA A 137 15.63 -19.37 -1.62
N ILE A 138 15.23 -18.11 -1.71
CA ILE A 138 15.80 -16.98 -0.95
C ILE A 138 14.71 -15.93 -0.74
N PHE A 139 14.82 -15.14 0.31
CA PHE A 139 13.93 -14.00 0.54
C PHE A 139 14.63 -12.68 0.22
N ALA A 140 13.85 -11.62 0.09
CA ALA A 140 14.36 -10.26 0.04
C ALA A 140 13.41 -9.33 0.80
N PHE A 141 13.94 -8.23 1.31
CA PHE A 141 13.14 -7.09 1.71
C PHE A 141 13.35 -5.93 0.74
N GLN A 142 12.30 -5.12 0.57
CA GLN A 142 12.38 -3.93 -0.28
C GLN A 142 12.77 -2.71 0.55
N HIS A 143 13.75 -1.96 0.08
CA HIS A 143 14.10 -0.64 0.59
C HIS A 143 14.30 0.33 -0.58
N LYS A 144 13.53 1.43 -0.60
CA LYS A 144 13.56 2.44 -1.67
C LYS A 144 13.42 1.85 -3.10
N GLY A 145 12.52 0.88 -3.25
CA GLY A 145 12.26 0.21 -4.53
C GLY A 145 13.32 -0.83 -4.95
N ILE A 146 14.34 -1.06 -4.13
CA ILE A 146 15.40 -2.04 -4.39
C ILE A 146 15.21 -3.24 -3.47
N ASP A 147 15.30 -4.44 -4.03
CA ASP A 147 15.31 -5.69 -3.26
C ASP A 147 16.72 -5.97 -2.73
N TYR A 148 16.79 -6.23 -1.43
CA TYR A 148 18.00 -6.61 -0.69
C TYR A 148 17.90 -8.07 -0.25
N PHE A 149 18.92 -8.85 -0.60
CA PHE A 149 18.99 -10.30 -0.41
C PHE A 149 20.05 -10.67 0.64
N PRO A 150 19.82 -11.69 1.48
CA PRO A 150 20.75 -12.09 2.52
C PRO A 150 22.01 -12.73 1.92
N ARG A 151 23.16 -12.09 2.11
CA ARG A 151 24.48 -12.57 1.67
C ARG A 151 24.89 -13.83 2.42
N TYR A 152 24.61 -13.89 3.72
CA TYR A 152 24.94 -15.03 4.60
C TYR A 152 24.23 -16.32 4.17
N ALA A 153 23.16 -16.20 3.39
CA ALA A 153 22.35 -17.34 3.00
C ALA A 153 22.84 -18.02 1.71
N LEU A 154 23.96 -17.55 1.15
CA LEU A 154 24.59 -18.09 -0.04
C LEU A 154 25.80 -18.95 0.34
N ASP A 155 25.91 -20.11 -0.28
CA ASP A 155 26.97 -21.09 -0.06
C ASP A 155 28.21 -20.76 -0.92
N PRO A 156 29.33 -20.32 -0.31
CA PRO A 156 30.54 -19.97 -1.07
C PRO A 156 31.20 -21.18 -1.75
N VAL A 157 30.92 -22.41 -1.30
CA VAL A 157 31.44 -23.65 -1.89
C VAL A 157 30.61 -24.06 -3.11
N GLU A 158 29.28 -23.85 -3.05
CA GLU A 158 28.33 -24.20 -4.13
C GLU A 158 28.02 -23.01 -5.05
N SER A 159 29.06 -22.29 -5.50
CA SER A 159 28.95 -21.16 -6.45
C SER A 159 27.98 -20.05 -5.97
N TYR A 160 27.93 -19.77 -4.68
CA TYR A 160 27.02 -18.80 -4.06
C TYR A 160 25.54 -19.07 -4.36
N ARG A 161 25.16 -20.35 -4.43
CA ARG A 161 23.73 -20.74 -4.46
C ARG A 161 23.12 -20.63 -3.06
N PRO A 162 21.82 -20.32 -2.93
CA PRO A 162 21.16 -20.31 -1.64
C PRO A 162 21.20 -21.69 -0.96
N TYR A 163 21.39 -21.71 0.37
CA TYR A 163 21.31 -22.95 1.15
C TYR A 163 19.91 -23.57 1.03
N LYS A 164 19.84 -24.91 0.87
CA LYS A 164 18.55 -25.63 0.84
C LYS A 164 17.73 -25.41 2.12
N ALA A 165 18.42 -25.42 3.28
CA ALA A 165 17.80 -25.17 4.57
C ALA A 165 17.08 -23.83 4.66
N LEU A 166 17.54 -22.80 3.93
CA LEU A 166 16.83 -21.53 3.86
C LEU A 166 15.45 -21.69 3.20
N ALA A 167 15.38 -22.44 2.10
CA ALA A 167 14.12 -22.71 1.43
C ALA A 167 13.14 -23.46 2.36
N ASP A 168 13.64 -24.39 3.16
CA ASP A 168 12.83 -25.13 4.15
C ASP A 168 12.28 -24.19 5.24
N VAL A 169 13.11 -23.29 5.77
CA VAL A 169 12.68 -22.25 6.72
C VAL A 169 11.62 -21.32 6.12
N LEU A 170 11.83 -20.85 4.89
CA LEU A 170 10.88 -19.97 4.20
C LEU A 170 9.55 -20.69 3.93
N LYS A 171 9.59 -21.98 3.64
CA LYS A 171 8.39 -22.81 3.49
C LYS A 171 7.62 -22.94 4.81
N ILE A 172 8.31 -23.06 5.95
CA ILE A 172 7.69 -23.09 7.28
C ILE A 172 7.01 -21.76 7.58
N PHE A 173 7.68 -20.63 7.32
CA PHE A 173 7.08 -19.32 7.51
C PHE A 173 5.90 -19.05 6.56
N GLY A 174 5.95 -19.57 5.34
CA GLY A 174 4.92 -19.33 4.33
C GLY A 174 4.65 -17.83 4.12
N GLU A 175 3.39 -17.45 4.04
CA GLU A 175 2.98 -16.04 3.85
C GLU A 175 2.91 -15.23 5.15
N THR A 176 3.08 -15.87 6.31
CA THR A 176 2.92 -15.22 7.62
C THR A 176 4.05 -14.25 7.95
N LYS A 177 5.24 -14.43 7.36
CA LYS A 177 6.41 -13.61 7.65
C LYS A 177 6.86 -12.83 6.42
N SER A 178 6.77 -11.51 6.51
CA SER A 178 7.26 -10.61 5.46
C SER A 178 8.79 -10.68 5.31
N GLY A 179 9.34 -10.16 4.20
CA GLY A 179 10.79 -10.10 4.02
C GLY A 179 11.52 -9.33 5.12
N TRP A 180 10.91 -8.26 5.66
CA TRP A 180 11.44 -7.56 6.84
C TRP A 180 11.33 -8.40 8.11
N GLY A 181 10.22 -9.11 8.29
CA GLY A 181 10.04 -10.03 9.42
C GLY A 181 11.07 -11.17 9.42
N ALA A 182 11.34 -11.76 8.25
CA ALA A 182 12.38 -12.77 8.08
C ALA A 182 13.77 -12.19 8.40
N ALA A 183 14.07 -10.97 7.90
CA ALA A 183 15.34 -10.31 8.19
C ALA A 183 15.56 -10.10 9.70
N PHE A 184 14.53 -9.64 10.43
CA PHE A 184 14.62 -9.48 11.88
C PHE A 184 14.80 -10.80 12.60
N TRP A 185 14.07 -11.84 12.20
CA TRP A 185 14.19 -13.15 12.82
C TRP A 185 15.59 -13.77 12.65
N PHE A 186 16.14 -13.69 11.44
CA PHE A 186 17.48 -14.23 11.17
C PHE A 186 18.60 -13.45 11.86
N ALA A 187 18.44 -12.13 12.01
CA ALA A 187 19.44 -11.26 12.63
C ALA A 187 19.32 -11.15 14.16
N GLY A 188 18.15 -11.48 14.72
CA GLY A 188 17.88 -11.44 16.15
C GLY A 188 18.47 -12.63 16.90
N LEU A 189 18.71 -12.45 18.20
CA LEU A 189 19.00 -13.56 19.09
C LEU A 189 17.74 -14.43 19.21
N ASN A 190 17.92 -15.74 19.14
CA ASN A 190 16.81 -16.68 19.19
C ASN A 190 16.97 -17.60 20.40
N SER A 191 15.98 -17.58 21.29
CA SER A 191 16.00 -18.33 22.57
C SER A 191 16.00 -19.85 22.37
N PHE A 192 15.40 -20.36 21.29
CA PHE A 192 15.45 -21.77 20.93
C PHE A 192 16.88 -22.20 20.53
N LEU A 193 17.71 -21.25 20.10
CA LEU A 193 19.08 -21.45 19.65
C LEU A 193 20.11 -21.00 20.68
N ASP A 194 19.80 -21.07 21.97
CA ASP A 194 20.67 -20.62 23.07
C ASP A 194 21.15 -19.17 22.87
N ASP A 195 20.23 -18.27 22.50
CA ASP A 195 20.47 -16.86 22.17
C ASP A 195 21.45 -16.63 21.01
N GLN A 196 21.67 -17.63 20.16
CA GLN A 196 22.43 -17.45 18.92
C GLN A 196 21.53 -16.93 17.80
N ARG A 197 22.13 -16.23 16.83
CA ARG A 197 21.40 -15.73 15.67
C ARG A 197 21.20 -16.86 14.66
N PRO A 198 19.98 -17.06 14.12
CA PRO A 198 19.75 -18.06 13.08
C PRO A 198 20.66 -17.87 11.85
N GLN A 199 20.99 -16.62 11.48
CA GLN A 199 21.89 -16.36 10.34
C GLN A 199 23.31 -16.91 10.53
N ASP A 200 23.81 -16.96 11.76
CA ASP A 200 25.17 -17.45 12.06
C ASP A 200 25.24 -18.98 12.04
N LEU A 201 24.09 -19.64 12.25
CA LEU A 201 23.99 -21.10 12.31
C LEU A 201 23.55 -21.72 10.98
N LEU A 202 23.01 -20.95 10.05
CA LEU A 202 22.44 -21.45 8.80
C LEU A 202 23.43 -22.32 7.99
N ALA A 203 24.71 -21.97 7.98
CA ALA A 203 25.74 -22.70 7.25
C ALA A 203 26.31 -23.91 8.00
N THR A 204 26.27 -23.89 9.34
CA THR A 204 27.00 -24.86 10.18
C THR A 204 26.09 -25.85 10.91
N ARG A 205 24.91 -25.39 11.32
CA ARG A 205 23.89 -26.16 12.05
C ARG A 205 22.49 -25.86 11.47
N PRO A 206 22.26 -26.12 10.16
CA PRO A 206 20.99 -25.80 9.49
C PRO A 206 19.77 -26.48 10.12
N ASP A 207 19.94 -27.70 10.64
CA ASP A 207 18.83 -28.47 11.24
C ASP A 207 18.27 -27.75 12.48
N LEU A 208 19.12 -27.12 13.29
CA LEU A 208 18.69 -26.32 14.45
C LEU A 208 17.90 -25.08 14.00
N VAL A 209 18.34 -24.42 12.93
CA VAL A 209 17.65 -23.25 12.38
C VAL A 209 16.26 -23.62 11.85
N ILE A 210 16.13 -24.77 11.20
CA ILE A 210 14.84 -25.29 10.74
C ILE A 210 13.93 -25.60 11.95
N ALA A 211 14.44 -26.25 12.99
CA ALA A 211 13.68 -26.52 14.21
C ALA A 211 13.22 -25.23 14.91
N ALA A 212 14.09 -24.21 15.00
CA ALA A 212 13.72 -22.90 15.56
C ALA A 212 12.63 -22.20 14.73
N ALA A 213 12.61 -22.38 13.41
CA ALA A 213 11.54 -21.84 12.58
C ALA A 213 10.19 -22.54 12.81
N GLN A 214 10.21 -23.85 13.12
CA GLN A 214 9.00 -24.59 13.50
C GLN A 214 8.48 -24.13 14.86
N ASP A 215 9.37 -23.92 15.82
CA ASP A 215 9.04 -23.40 17.16
C ASP A 215 8.42 -21.99 17.07
N GLU A 216 9.01 -21.10 16.27
CA GLU A 216 8.46 -19.76 16.01
C GLU A 216 7.00 -19.80 15.53
N VAL A 217 6.68 -20.66 14.55
CA VAL A 217 5.32 -20.77 14.01
C VAL A 217 4.38 -21.49 14.98
N GLY A 218 4.88 -22.48 15.73
CA GLY A 218 4.11 -23.18 16.76
C GLY A 218 3.77 -22.30 17.96
N GLY A 219 4.70 -21.45 18.39
CA GLY A 219 4.52 -20.50 19.49
C GLY A 219 3.48 -19.42 19.19
N VAL A 220 3.35 -18.99 17.92
CA VAL A 220 2.32 -18.03 17.48
C VAL A 220 0.90 -18.59 17.62
N GLN A 221 0.70 -19.92 17.63
CA GLN A 221 -0.61 -20.55 17.82
C GLN A 221 -1.04 -20.69 19.29
N HIS A 222 -0.13 -20.47 20.24
CA HIS A 222 -0.39 -20.65 21.67
C HIS A 222 -0.36 -19.34 22.48
N GLY A 223 -0.26 -18.19 21.80
CA GLY A 223 -0.30 -16.84 22.37
C GLY A 223 -1.64 -16.14 22.23
#